data_AF-A0A1W9X1N7-F1
#
_entry.id   AF-A0A1W9X1N7-F1
#
_cell.length_a   1.000
_cell.length_b   1.000
_cell.length_c   1.000
_cell.angle_alpha   90.00
_cell.angle_beta   90.00
_cell.angle_gamma   90.00
#
_symmetry.space_group_name_H-M   'P 1'
#
loop_
_entity.id
_entity.type
_entity.pdbx_description
1 polymer ?
#
loop_
_entity_poly.entity_id
_entity_poly.type
_entity_poly.pdbx_seq_one_letter_code
_entity_poly.pdbx_strand_id
1 'polypeptide(L)'
;MDSKCEWIRAINETLTESVYEDSYDNEIIKELFKIISKSKTTPEEHAKMKDEYNQKRFERETIHKNRIENARNLKALGILTNEQIASAIGLNLKEVQTV
;
A
#
# COMPACT_ATOMS: atom_id res chain seq x y z
N MET A 1 14.10 0.27 -37.55
CA MET A 1 12.86 -0.47 -37.18
C MET A 1 11.71 0.55 -37.05
N ASP A 2 10.43 0.20 -37.25
CA ASP A 2 9.33 1.12 -36.89
C ASP A 2 9.30 1.29 -35.36
N SER A 3 9.32 2.53 -34.86
CA SER A 3 9.31 2.82 -33.42
C SER A 3 8.13 2.16 -32.71
N LYS A 4 6.98 1.97 -33.39
CA LYS A 4 5.82 1.27 -32.81
C LYS A 4 6.13 -0.21 -32.53
N CYS A 5 6.87 -0.87 -33.41
CA CYS A 5 7.26 -2.27 -33.24
C CYS A 5 8.25 -2.44 -32.09
N GLU A 6 9.15 -1.47 -31.87
CA GLU A 6 10.09 -1.49 -30.75
C GLU A 6 9.36 -1.40 -29.40
N TRP A 7 8.33 -0.56 -29.29
CA TRP A 7 7.51 -0.47 -28.08
C TRP A 7 6.74 -1.77 -27.79
N ILE A 8 6.14 -2.38 -28.80
CA ILE A 8 5.43 -3.67 -28.64
C ILE A 8 6.41 -4.76 -28.19
N ARG A 9 7.62 -4.77 -28.76
CA ARG A 9 8.68 -5.71 -28.37
C ARG A 9 9.16 -5.49 -26.94
N ALA A 10 9.42 -4.24 -26.56
CA ALA A 10 9.82 -3.88 -25.20
C ALA A 10 8.79 -4.33 -24.16
N ILE A 11 7.50 -4.11 -24.42
CA ILE A 11 6.41 -4.57 -23.55
C ILE A 11 6.43 -6.11 -23.41
N ASN A 12 6.56 -6.84 -24.51
CA ASN A 12 6.60 -8.31 -24.46
C ASN A 12 7.84 -8.83 -23.70
N GLU A 13 9.01 -8.23 -23.91
CA GLU A 13 10.26 -8.64 -23.23
C GLU A 13 10.23 -8.32 -21.73
N THR A 14 9.53 -7.24 -21.30
CA THR A 14 9.29 -6.99 -19.86
C THR A 14 8.40 -8.03 -19.20
N LEU A 15 7.50 -8.68 -19.95
CA LEU A 15 6.63 -9.73 -19.42
C LEU A 15 7.37 -11.06 -19.25
N THR A 16 8.49 -11.26 -19.97
CA THR A 16 9.27 -12.50 -19.96
C THR A 16 10.61 -12.36 -19.23
N GLU A 17 10.87 -11.23 -18.56
CA GLU A 17 12.10 -10.92 -17.80
C GLU A 17 13.42 -11.07 -18.57
N SER A 18 13.37 -11.04 -19.91
CA SER A 18 14.55 -11.21 -20.77
C SER A 18 14.61 -10.04 -21.74
N VAL A 19 15.36 -9.02 -21.35
CA VAL A 19 15.53 -7.78 -22.11
C VAL A 19 16.97 -7.68 -22.61
N TYR A 20 17.14 -7.48 -23.92
CA TYR A 20 18.44 -7.17 -24.53
C TYR A 20 18.49 -5.67 -24.86
N GLU A 21 18.98 -4.86 -23.93
CA GLU A 21 18.96 -3.39 -24.01
C GLU A 21 19.64 -2.83 -25.27
N ASP A 22 20.70 -3.48 -25.76
CA ASP A 22 21.44 -3.07 -26.96
C ASP A 22 20.69 -3.33 -28.29
N SER A 23 19.55 -4.03 -28.23
CA SER A 23 18.77 -4.41 -29.42
C SER A 23 17.68 -3.42 -29.84
N TYR A 24 17.62 -2.26 -29.16
CA TYR A 24 16.68 -1.18 -29.42
C TYR A 24 17.41 0.03 -30.01
N ASP A 25 16.85 0.66 -31.04
CA ASP A 25 17.34 1.93 -31.58
C ASP A 25 16.75 3.13 -30.80
N ASN A 26 15.60 2.94 -30.16
CA ASN A 26 14.92 3.99 -29.40
C ASN A 26 15.56 4.23 -28.01
N GLU A 27 16.22 5.37 -27.87
CA GLU A 27 16.88 5.79 -26.63
C GLU A 27 15.92 5.96 -25.43
N ILE A 28 14.64 6.30 -25.66
CA ILE A 28 13.63 6.40 -24.59
C ILE A 28 13.34 5.02 -24.00
N ILE A 29 13.32 3.97 -24.84
CA ILE A 29 13.13 2.59 -24.40
C ILE A 29 14.33 2.14 -23.53
N LYS A 30 15.55 2.48 -23.94
CA LYS A 30 16.77 2.20 -23.14
C LYS A 30 16.75 2.92 -21.79
N GLU A 31 16.37 4.19 -21.78
CA GLU A 31 16.26 4.97 -20.54
C GLU A 31 15.21 4.37 -19.59
N LEU A 32 14.07 3.93 -20.13
CA LEU A 32 13.03 3.24 -19.38
C LEU A 32 13.55 1.96 -18.72
N PHE A 33 14.28 1.11 -19.45
CA PHE A 33 14.89 -0.10 -18.88
C PHE A 33 15.90 0.21 -17.78
N LYS A 34 16.70 1.27 -17.93
CA LYS A 34 17.63 1.74 -16.89
C LYS A 34 16.93 2.22 -15.62
N ILE A 35 15.73 2.82 -15.75
CA ILE A 35 14.90 3.22 -14.61
C ILE A 35 14.32 1.98 -13.92
N ILE A 36 13.80 1.02 -14.70
CA ILE A 36 13.19 -0.21 -14.20
C ILE A 36 14.25 -1.12 -13.54
N SER A 37 15.43 -1.28 -14.12
CA SER A 37 16.52 -2.09 -13.55
C SER A 37 17.07 -1.52 -12.24
N LYS A 38 16.97 -0.20 -12.04
CA LYS A 38 17.27 0.44 -10.76
C LYS A 38 16.19 0.21 -9.71
N SER A 39 14.95 -0.10 -10.10
CA SER A 39 13.92 -0.50 -9.16
C SER A 39 14.21 -1.93 -8.70
N LYS A 40 14.47 -2.11 -7.39
CA LYS A 40 14.84 -3.41 -6.80
C LYS A 40 13.64 -4.34 -6.58
N THR A 41 12.49 -3.98 -7.11
CA THR A 41 11.24 -4.67 -6.84
C THR A 41 10.56 -4.95 -8.16
N THR A 42 10.33 -6.22 -8.48
CA THR A 42 9.59 -6.60 -9.68
C THR A 42 8.16 -6.06 -9.62
N PRO A 43 7.46 -5.93 -10.76
CA PRO A 43 6.04 -5.54 -10.76
C PRO A 43 5.17 -6.44 -9.85
N GLU A 44 5.47 -7.74 -9.79
CA GLU A 44 4.80 -8.69 -8.90
C GLU A 44 5.10 -8.41 -7.42
N GLU A 45 6.36 -8.19 -7.07
CA GLU A 45 6.75 -7.81 -5.72
C GLU A 45 6.10 -6.48 -5.30
N HIS A 46 6.03 -5.51 -6.21
CA HIS A 46 5.34 -4.26 -5.97
C HIS A 46 3.83 -4.45 -5.75
N ALA A 47 3.16 -5.29 -6.55
CA ALA A 47 1.76 -5.64 -6.36
C ALA A 47 1.53 -6.30 -4.98
N LYS A 48 2.38 -7.27 -4.62
CA LYS A 48 2.32 -7.95 -3.32
C LYS A 48 2.53 -6.99 -2.15
N MET A 49 3.51 -6.10 -2.23
CA MET A 49 3.73 -5.08 -1.18
C MET A 49 2.53 -4.15 -1.03
N LYS A 50 1.88 -3.77 -2.13
CA LYS A 50 0.67 -2.95 -2.10
C LYS A 50 -0.50 -3.68 -1.43
N ASP A 51 -0.68 -4.96 -1.73
CA ASP A 51 -1.73 -5.78 -1.12
C ASP A 51 -1.49 -5.99 0.37
N GLU A 52 -0.26 -6.31 0.77
CA GLU A 52 0.14 -6.41 2.19
C GLU A 52 -0.08 -5.10 2.95
N TYR A 53 0.26 -3.96 2.33
CA TYR A 53 0.01 -2.64 2.91
C TYR A 53 -1.49 -2.37 3.09
N ASN A 54 -2.29 -2.67 2.07
CA ASN A 54 -3.74 -2.49 2.10
C ASN A 54 -4.39 -3.37 3.18
N GLN A 55 -3.96 -4.63 3.30
CA GLN A 55 -4.43 -5.53 4.34
C GLN A 55 -4.10 -5.00 5.74
N LYS A 56 -2.83 -4.64 6.00
CA LYS A 56 -2.42 -4.05 7.29
C LYS A 56 -3.16 -2.75 7.60
N ARG A 57 -3.49 -1.96 6.58
CA ARG A 57 -4.30 -0.76 6.75
C ARG A 57 -5.73 -1.12 7.16
N PHE A 58 -6.36 -2.06 6.46
CA PHE A 58 -7.72 -2.53 6.77
C PHE A 58 -7.82 -3.12 8.18
N GLU A 59 -6.85 -3.92 8.60
CA GLU A 59 -6.78 -4.49 9.95
C GLU A 59 -6.68 -3.39 11.02
N ARG A 60 -5.81 -2.39 10.82
CA ARG A 60 -5.69 -1.24 11.74
C ARG A 60 -6.98 -0.43 11.84
N GLU A 61 -7.63 -0.16 10.72
CA GLU A 61 -8.91 0.56 10.68
C GLU A 61 -10.03 -0.23 11.38
N THR A 62 -10.06 -1.55 11.19
CA THR A 62 -11.03 -2.43 11.85
C THR A 62 -10.83 -2.48 13.37
N ILE A 63 -9.58 -2.65 13.82
CA ILE A 63 -9.23 -2.61 15.25
C ILE A 63 -9.62 -1.26 15.85
N HIS A 64 -9.33 -0.15 15.15
CA HIS A 64 -9.69 1.18 15.63
C HIS A 64 -11.21 1.36 15.73
N LYS A 65 -11.99 0.93 14.73
CA LYS A 65 -13.47 0.96 14.78
C LYS A 65 -14.02 0.17 15.97
N ASN A 66 -13.51 -1.04 16.21
CA ASN A 66 -13.94 -1.86 17.35
C ASN A 66 -13.64 -1.19 18.69
N ARG A 67 -12.50 -0.50 18.81
CA ARG A 67 -12.14 0.28 20.00
C ARG A 67 -13.11 1.43 20.23
N ILE A 68 -13.50 2.14 19.18
CA ILE A 68 -14.49 3.22 19.22
C ILE A 68 -15.86 2.69 19.67
N GLU A 69 -16.30 1.56 19.14
CA GLU A 69 -17.57 0.94 19.53
C GLU A 69 -17.56 0.49 20.99
N ASN A 70 -16.48 -0.14 21.44
CA ASN A 70 -16.29 -0.49 22.85
C ASN A 70 -16.31 0.74 23.76
N ALA A 71 -15.70 1.86 23.33
CA ALA A 71 -15.73 3.10 24.09
C ALA A 71 -17.15 3.66 24.24
N ARG A 72 -17.97 3.61 23.18
CA ARG A 72 -19.39 3.98 23.25
C ARG A 72 -20.16 3.11 24.24
N ASN A 73 -19.96 1.80 24.17
CA ASN A 73 -20.64 0.86 25.06
C ASN A 73 -20.26 1.11 26.52
N LEU A 74 -18.98 1.32 26.82
CA LEU A 74 -18.50 1.63 28.18
C LEU A 74 -19.00 2.98 28.68
N LYS A 75 -19.06 3.99 27.81
CA LYS A 75 -19.61 5.31 28.15
C LYS A 75 -21.11 5.23 28.46
N ALA A 76 -21.85 4.42 27.72
CA ALA A 76 -23.26 4.16 27.96
C ALA A 76 -23.54 3.47 29.31
N LEU A 77 -22.58 2.69 29.85
CA LEU A 77 -22.69 2.12 31.20
C LEU A 77 -22.62 3.20 32.30
N GLY A 78 -21.94 4.33 32.04
CA GLY A 78 -21.86 5.46 32.98
C GLY A 78 -21.02 5.22 34.25
N ILE A 79 -20.27 4.12 34.31
CA ILE A 79 -19.48 3.72 35.49
C ILE A 79 -18.06 4.29 35.45
N LEU A 80 -17.47 4.37 34.25
CA LEU A 80 -16.08 4.75 34.05
C LEU A 80 -15.96 6.20 33.57
N THR A 81 -14.90 6.90 33.97
CA THR A 81 -14.57 8.21 33.41
C THR A 81 -14.00 8.08 32.00
N ASN A 82 -14.02 9.18 31.23
CA ASN A 82 -13.46 9.19 29.87
C ASN A 82 -11.95 8.84 29.88
N GLU A 83 -11.22 9.23 30.91
CA GLU A 83 -9.80 8.92 31.10
C GLU A 83 -9.56 7.43 31.33
N GLN A 84 -10.42 6.81 32.16
CA GLN A 84 -10.35 5.36 32.41
C GLN A 84 -10.67 4.56 31.15
N ILE A 85 -11.69 4.98 30.39
CA ILE A 85 -12.06 4.36 29.11
C ILE A 85 -10.92 4.51 28.09
N ALA A 86 -10.36 5.72 27.97
CA ALA A 86 -9.24 5.99 27.06
C ALA A 86 -8.04 5.09 27.39
N SER A 87 -7.67 5.01 28.67
CA SER A 87 -6.55 4.17 29.13
C SER A 87 -6.81 2.67 28.90
N ALA A 88 -7.99 2.15 29.23
CA ALA A 88 -8.30 0.73 29.15
C ALA A 88 -8.39 0.21 27.71
N ILE A 89 -8.95 1.03 26.80
CA ILE A 89 -9.12 0.66 25.39
C ILE A 89 -7.89 1.08 24.57
N GLY A 90 -7.09 2.01 25.08
CA GLY A 90 -5.92 2.64 24.45
C GLY A 90 -6.27 3.64 23.35
N LEU A 91 -7.43 4.29 23.45
CA LEU A 91 -7.77 5.46 22.65
C LEU A 91 -7.20 6.71 23.33
N ASN A 92 -7.10 7.82 22.61
CA ASN A 92 -6.83 9.09 23.26
C ASN A 92 -8.11 9.69 23.85
N LEU A 93 -7.96 10.61 24.80
CA LEU A 93 -9.10 11.20 25.52
C LEU A 93 -10.07 11.93 24.58
N LYS A 94 -9.55 12.60 23.54
CA LYS A 94 -10.37 13.34 22.58
C LYS A 94 -11.27 12.40 21.78
N GLU A 95 -10.75 11.24 21.36
CA GLU A 95 -11.53 10.21 20.69
C GLU A 95 -12.70 9.74 21.57
N VAL A 96 -12.44 9.44 22.84
CA VAL A 96 -13.49 9.01 23.79
C VAL A 96 -14.53 10.11 24.06
N GLN A 97 -14.13 11.38 24.04
CA GLN A 97 -15.06 12.50 24.20
C GLN A 97 -15.98 12.66 22.97
N THR A 98 -15.48 12.38 21.77
CA THR A 98 -16.23 12.52 20.51
C THR A 98 -17.21 11.39 20.19
N VAL A 99 -17.14 10.27 20.93
CA VAL A 99 -18.00 9.10 20.68
C VAL A 99 -19.30 9.11 21.44
#